data_AF-A0AAN7WLI8-F1
#
_entry.id   AF-A0AAN7WLI8-F1
#
_cell.length_a   1.000
_cell.length_b   1.000
_cell.length_c   1.000
_cell.angle_alpha   90.00
_cell.angle_beta   90.00
_cell.angle_gamma   90.00
#
_symmetry.space_group_name_H-M   'P 1'
#
loop_
_entity.id
_entity.type
_entity.pdbx_description
1 polymer ?
#
loop_
_entity_poly.entity_id
_entity_poly.type
_entity_poly.pdbx_seq_one_letter_code
_entity_poly.pdbx_strand_id
1 'polypeptide(L)'
;MSEENSINTATAQIKTEESPLHTVGFDARFPQQNQTKHCWQAYVDYHKCINIKGEDFAPCKVFWRTYNSLCPVDWIEKWDEQREKGIFAGNVSADCEMLLKAFLSTNLPRSYVIQSFYYAASNVVAHVWLINTLIGSRFIQDLM
;
A
#
# COMPACT_ATOMS: atom_id res chain seq x y z
N MET A 1 52.84 -6.71 11.43
CA MET A 1 51.74 -5.72 11.50
C MET A 1 51.08 -5.73 10.12
N SER A 2 50.44 -6.84 9.73
CA SER A 2 49.09 -7.35 10.08
C SER A 2 48.03 -6.70 9.18
N GLU A 3 47.18 -7.39 8.41
CA GLU A 3 46.85 -8.82 8.23
C GLU A 3 46.07 -8.92 6.90
N GLU A 4 46.51 -9.76 5.96
CA GLU A 4 45.71 -10.19 4.81
C GLU A 4 45.34 -11.67 5.01
N ASN A 5 44.14 -11.95 5.55
CA ASN A 5 43.30 -13.13 5.25
C ASN A 5 42.15 -13.30 6.25
N SER A 6 40.91 -13.13 5.79
CA SER A 6 39.71 -13.89 6.18
C SER A 6 38.57 -13.26 5.37
N ILE A 7 37.98 -13.87 4.33
CA ILE A 7 37.19 -15.09 4.37
C ILE A 7 37.06 -15.54 2.90
N ASN A 8 37.83 -16.56 2.51
CA ASN A 8 37.33 -17.51 1.53
C ASN A 8 36.30 -18.35 2.28
N THR A 9 35.06 -18.46 1.78
CA THR A 9 34.25 -19.69 1.62
C THR A 9 32.75 -19.34 1.59
N ALA A 10 32.06 -19.88 0.58
CA ALA A 10 30.60 -19.90 0.34
C ALA A 10 30.00 -18.59 -0.23
N THR A 11 30.02 -18.36 -1.54
CA THR A 11 29.21 -19.14 -2.49
C THR A 11 29.81 -19.05 -3.89
N ALA A 12 30.03 -20.23 -4.46
CA ALA A 12 30.51 -20.42 -5.81
C ALA A 12 29.67 -19.65 -6.83
N GLN A 13 30.34 -18.94 -7.75
CA GLN A 13 29.73 -18.57 -9.02
C GLN A 13 29.51 -19.84 -9.84
N ILE A 14 28.41 -20.53 -9.56
CA ILE A 14 27.88 -21.57 -10.44
C ILE A 14 27.28 -20.80 -11.63
N LYS A 15 28.10 -20.53 -12.65
CA LYS A 15 27.59 -20.31 -14.00
C LYS A 15 27.09 -21.67 -14.48
N THR A 16 25.85 -22.00 -14.12
CA THR A 16 25.15 -23.13 -14.69
C THR A 16 25.02 -22.85 -16.19
N GLU A 17 25.49 -23.76 -17.03
CA GLU A 17 25.15 -23.71 -18.45
C GLU A 17 23.63 -23.65 -18.58
N GLU A 18 23.15 -22.52 -19.07
CA GLU A 18 21.77 -22.10 -18.92
C GLU A 18 20.94 -22.89 -19.94
N SER A 19 20.14 -23.83 -19.44
CA SER A 19 18.96 -24.25 -20.18
C SER A 19 18.20 -22.99 -20.61
N PRO A 20 17.70 -22.88 -21.86
CA PRO A 20 17.02 -21.68 -22.36
C PRO A 20 15.73 -21.34 -21.59
N LEU A 21 15.38 -22.16 -20.59
CA LEU A 21 14.24 -22.00 -19.69
C LEU A 21 14.69 -21.27 -18.42
N HIS A 22 14.65 -19.94 -18.47
CA HIS A 22 14.80 -19.08 -17.30
C HIS A 22 13.42 -18.69 -16.76
N THR A 23 13.16 -18.96 -15.48
CA THR A 23 11.93 -18.55 -14.77
C THR A 23 12.27 -17.60 -13.63
N VAL A 24 11.23 -17.08 -12.97
CA VAL A 24 11.40 -16.18 -11.83
C VAL A 24 12.11 -16.88 -10.66
N GLY A 25 13.07 -16.18 -10.06
CA GLY A 25 13.78 -16.66 -8.88
C GLY A 25 12.93 -16.67 -7.61
N PHE A 26 13.43 -17.35 -6.58
CA PHE A 26 12.81 -17.36 -5.26
C PHE A 26 12.91 -15.98 -4.58
N ASP A 27 11.77 -15.43 -4.14
CA ASP A 27 11.71 -14.20 -3.36
C ASP A 27 11.53 -14.53 -1.86
N ALA A 28 12.54 -14.20 -1.06
CA ALA A 28 12.53 -14.44 0.39
C ALA A 28 11.41 -13.69 1.14
N ARG A 29 10.79 -12.67 0.54
CA ARG A 29 9.60 -11.99 1.10
C ARG A 29 8.38 -12.91 1.13
N PHE A 30 8.34 -13.89 0.23
CA PHE A 30 7.22 -14.82 0.07
C PHE A 30 7.70 -16.28 0.25
N PRO A 31 8.13 -16.68 1.46
CA PRO A 31 8.69 -18.01 1.73
C PRO A 31 7.62 -19.12 1.76
N GLN A 32 6.34 -18.74 1.77
CA GLN A 32 5.23 -19.69 1.82
C GLN A 32 4.99 -20.31 0.44
N GLN A 33 4.48 -21.54 0.42
CA GLN A 33 4.14 -22.23 -0.83
C GLN A 33 3.03 -21.53 -1.63
N ASN A 34 2.17 -20.75 -0.97
CA ASN A 34 1.14 -19.97 -1.64
C ASN A 34 1.72 -18.66 -2.22
N GLN A 35 1.90 -18.62 -3.55
CA GLN A 35 2.46 -17.49 -4.29
C GLN A 35 1.42 -16.43 -4.71
N THR A 36 0.17 -16.53 -4.24
CA THR A 36 -0.91 -15.56 -4.57
C THR A 36 -0.51 -14.12 -4.25
N LYS A 37 0.09 -13.88 -3.08
CA LYS A 37 0.56 -12.54 -2.69
C LYS A 37 1.73 -12.06 -3.54
N HIS A 38 2.63 -12.96 -3.93
CA HIS A 38 3.76 -12.63 -4.79
C HIS A 38 3.29 -12.19 -6.18
N CYS A 39 2.35 -12.95 -6.77
CA CYS A 39 1.68 -12.61 -8.02
C CYS A 39 1.01 -11.22 -7.95
N TRP A 40 0.13 -11.01 -6.96
CA TRP A 40 -0.60 -9.74 -6.80
C TRP A 40 0.35 -8.54 -6.62
N GLN A 41 1.37 -8.69 -5.78
CA GLN A 41 2.34 -7.62 -5.52
C GLN A 41 3.13 -7.28 -6.79
N ALA A 42 3.58 -8.28 -7.55
CA ALA A 42 4.34 -8.08 -8.79
C ALA A 42 3.51 -7.36 -9.87
N TYR A 43 2.21 -7.69 -10.00
CA TYR A 43 1.31 -7.01 -10.92
C TYR A 43 1.13 -5.53 -10.56
N VAL A 44 0.87 -5.24 -9.29
CA VAL A 44 0.72 -3.86 -8.80
C VAL A 44 2.03 -3.07 -8.99
N ASP A 45 3.17 -3.66 -8.65
CA ASP A 45 4.48 -3.02 -8.73
C ASP A 45 4.90 -2.76 -10.20
N TYR A 46 4.55 -3.65 -11.14
CA TYR A 46 4.76 -3.41 -12.56
C TYR A 46 4.04 -2.13 -13.03
N HIS A 47 2.75 -2.01 -12.75
CA HIS A 47 1.98 -0.85 -13.21
C HIS A 47 2.34 0.44 -12.48
N LYS A 48 2.70 0.38 -11.19
CA LYS A 48 3.31 1.54 -10.51
C LYS A 48 4.62 1.98 -11.19
N CYS A 49 5.46 1.02 -11.55
CA CYS A 49 6.76 1.27 -12.16
C CYS A 49 6.60 2.00 -13.51
N ILE A 50 5.68 1.52 -14.36
CA ILE A 50 5.34 2.16 -15.63
C ILE A 50 4.78 3.57 -15.43
N ASN A 51 3.92 3.78 -14.42
CA ASN A 51 3.35 5.10 -14.14
C ASN A 51 4.40 6.12 -13.66
N ILE A 52 5.40 5.71 -12.87
CA ILE A 52 6.44 6.61 -12.33
C ILE A 52 7.56 6.86 -13.34
N LYS A 53 8.02 5.80 -14.00
CA LYS A 53 9.29 5.80 -14.75
C LYS A 53 9.10 5.74 -16.27
N GLY A 54 7.91 5.42 -16.76
CA GLY A 54 7.65 5.13 -18.16
C GLY A 54 8.06 3.71 -18.57
N GLU A 55 7.73 3.33 -19.81
CA GLU A 55 7.89 1.97 -20.34
C GLU A 55 9.35 1.55 -20.57
N ASP A 56 10.28 2.52 -20.69
CA ASP A 56 11.67 2.27 -21.05
C ASP A 56 12.57 1.82 -19.88
N PHE A 57 12.03 1.78 -18.65
CA PHE A 57 12.84 1.44 -17.47
C PHE A 57 13.09 -0.07 -17.36
N ALA A 58 14.35 -0.47 -17.57
CA ALA A 58 14.76 -1.88 -17.58
C ALA A 58 14.35 -2.69 -16.33
N PRO A 59 14.38 -2.14 -15.09
CA PRO A 59 13.90 -2.85 -13.91
C PRO A 59 12.39 -3.13 -13.88
N CYS A 60 11.54 -2.35 -14.60
CA CYS A 60 10.11 -2.67 -14.68
C CYS A 60 9.87 -4.01 -15.38
N LYS A 61 10.76 -4.40 -16.31
CA LYS A 61 10.67 -5.67 -17.06
C LYS A 61 10.83 -6.89 -16.15
N VAL A 62 11.47 -6.76 -15.00
CA VAL A 62 11.56 -7.85 -14.01
C VAL A 62 10.18 -8.15 -13.44
N PHE A 63 9.45 -7.12 -12.99
CA PHE A 63 8.09 -7.28 -12.49
C PHE A 63 7.16 -7.85 -13.57
N TRP A 64 7.34 -7.43 -14.82
CA TRP A 64 6.61 -7.98 -15.96
C TRP A 64 6.81 -9.50 -16.10
N ARG A 65 8.06 -9.97 -16.08
CA ARG A 65 8.34 -11.41 -16.13
C ARG A 65 7.76 -12.16 -14.93
N THR A 66 7.84 -11.56 -13.74
CA THR A 66 7.36 -12.16 -12.49
C THR A 66 5.86 -12.41 -12.52
N TYR A 67 5.03 -11.40 -12.81
CA TYR A 67 3.58 -11.59 -12.77
C TYR A 67 3.10 -12.48 -13.93
N ASN A 68 3.68 -12.37 -15.13
CA ASN A 68 3.31 -13.23 -16.26
C ASN A 68 3.63 -14.72 -16.02
N SER A 69 4.63 -15.02 -15.18
CA SER A 69 5.01 -16.41 -14.89
C SER A 69 4.26 -17.00 -13.70
N LEU A 70 3.89 -16.18 -12.71
CA LEU A 70 3.28 -16.64 -11.45
C LEU A 70 1.76 -16.53 -11.44
N CYS A 71 1.18 -15.55 -12.13
CA CYS A 71 -0.24 -15.27 -12.08
C CYS A 71 -1.01 -16.11 -13.11
N PRO A 72 -2.19 -16.65 -12.75
CA PRO A 72 -3.15 -17.16 -13.73
C PRO A 72 -3.60 -16.06 -14.69
N VAL A 73 -3.73 -16.38 -15.98
CA VAL A 73 -4.14 -15.42 -17.02
C VAL A 73 -5.51 -14.81 -16.72
N ASP A 74 -6.47 -15.64 -16.28
CA ASP A 74 -7.82 -15.20 -15.90
C ASP A 74 -7.83 -14.10 -14.83
N TRP A 75 -6.82 -14.04 -13.97
CA TRP A 75 -6.72 -13.01 -12.93
C TRP A 75 -6.21 -11.70 -13.52
N ILE A 76 -5.19 -11.78 -14.37
CA ILE A 76 -4.61 -10.62 -15.05
C ILE A 76 -5.70 -9.94 -15.88
N GLU A 77 -6.44 -10.69 -16.70
CA GLU A 77 -7.51 -10.14 -17.55
C GLU A 77 -8.60 -9.42 -16.72
N LYS A 78 -9.04 -10.04 -15.61
CA LYS A 78 -10.03 -9.42 -14.71
C LYS A 78 -9.49 -8.15 -14.06
N TRP A 79 -8.21 -8.12 -13.70
CA TRP A 79 -7.61 -6.94 -13.11
C TRP A 79 -7.38 -5.85 -14.16
N ASP A 80 -7.05 -6.20 -15.39
CA ASP A 80 -6.93 -5.26 -16.51
C ASP A 80 -8.28 -4.60 -16.79
N GLU A 81 -9.37 -5.37 -16.88
CA GLU A 81 -10.72 -4.81 -16.99
C GLU A 81 -11.07 -3.86 -15.84
N GLN A 82 -10.72 -4.23 -14.61
CA GLN A 82 -10.96 -3.38 -13.43
C GLN A 82 -10.15 -2.08 -13.48
N ARG A 83 -8.93 -2.12 -14.03
CA ARG A 83 -8.08 -0.94 -14.21
C ARG A 83 -8.64 -0.03 -15.30
N GLU A 84 -9.08 -0.57 -16.43
CA GLU A 84 -9.73 0.19 -17.50
C GLU A 84 -11.04 0.85 -17.02
N LYS A 85 -11.81 0.15 -16.19
CA LYS A 85 -13.04 0.67 -15.56
C LYS A 85 -12.76 1.62 -14.37
N GLY A 86 -11.52 1.74 -13.90
CA GLY A 86 -11.15 2.58 -12.75
C GLY A 86 -11.64 2.07 -11.39
N ILE A 87 -12.03 0.79 -11.28
CA ILE A 87 -12.56 0.16 -10.06
C ILE A 87 -11.52 -0.72 -9.34
N PHE A 88 -10.27 -0.68 -9.77
CA PHE A 88 -9.20 -1.53 -9.24
C PHE A 88 -8.87 -1.17 -7.78
N ALA A 89 -8.89 -2.18 -6.89
CA ALA A 89 -8.67 -2.00 -5.47
C ALA A 89 -7.19 -1.72 -5.08
N GLY A 90 -6.24 -2.01 -5.99
CA GLY A 90 -4.82 -1.80 -5.73
C GLY A 90 -4.38 -0.36 -5.99
N ASN A 91 -3.48 0.15 -5.15
CA ASN A 91 -2.83 1.44 -5.38
C ASN A 91 -1.87 1.29 -6.57
N VAL A 92 -2.24 1.76 -7.76
CA VAL A 92 -1.40 1.72 -8.98
C VAL A 92 -0.98 3.13 -9.40
N SER A 93 -1.69 4.15 -8.93
CA SER A 93 -1.36 5.56 -9.13
C SER A 93 -0.20 5.95 -8.22
N ALA A 94 0.98 6.10 -8.80
CA ALA A 94 1.92 7.06 -8.26
C ALA A 94 1.38 8.44 -8.61
N ASP A 95 0.63 9.02 -7.68
CA ASP A 95 0.56 10.45 -7.41
C ASP A 95 -0.68 10.76 -6.57
N CYS A 96 -0.46 11.62 -5.59
CA CYS A 96 -1.46 12.29 -4.75
C CYS A 96 -2.54 13.04 -5.58
N GLU A 97 -2.39 13.12 -6.91
CA GLU A 97 -3.34 13.75 -7.83
C GLU A 97 -4.72 13.09 -7.84
N MET A 98 -4.82 11.77 -7.64
CA MET A 98 -6.14 11.12 -7.57
C MET A 98 -6.89 11.47 -6.28
N LEU A 99 -6.17 11.71 -5.17
CA LEU A 99 -6.76 12.26 -3.94
C LEU A 99 -7.17 13.71 -4.14
N LEU A 100 -6.38 14.50 -4.85
CA LEU A 100 -6.74 15.88 -5.20
C LEU A 100 -7.97 15.93 -6.11
N LYS A 101 -8.07 15.08 -7.14
CA LYS A 101 -9.26 14.97 -8.00
C LYS A 101 -10.48 14.41 -7.25
N ALA A 102 -10.31 13.49 -6.30
CA ALA A 102 -11.39 13.02 -5.43
C ALA A 102 -11.88 14.11 -4.47
N PHE A 103 -10.97 14.88 -3.86
CA PHE A 103 -11.28 16.01 -2.98
C PHE A 103 -11.92 17.18 -3.74
N LEU A 104 -11.49 17.42 -4.99
CA LEU A 104 -12.08 18.41 -5.90
C LEU A 104 -13.39 17.92 -6.54
N SER A 105 -13.63 16.60 -6.60
CA SER A 105 -14.89 16.02 -7.08
C SER A 105 -16.00 16.10 -6.02
N THR A 106 -15.66 16.11 -4.74
CA THR A 106 -16.59 16.61 -3.71
C THR A 106 -16.57 18.12 -3.76
N ASN A 107 -17.44 18.70 -4.58
CA ASN A 107 -17.83 20.12 -4.50
C ASN A 107 -18.57 20.38 -3.17
N LEU A 108 -17.90 20.18 -2.03
CA LEU A 108 -18.39 20.65 -0.74
C LEU A 108 -17.83 22.06 -0.54
N PRO A 109 -18.69 23.09 -0.45
CA PRO A 109 -18.22 24.46 -0.31
C PRO A 109 -17.40 24.59 0.97
N ARG A 110 -16.35 25.42 0.94
CA ARG A 110 -15.43 25.68 2.06
C ARG A 110 -16.15 26.06 3.37
N SER A 111 -17.38 26.57 3.29
CA SER A 111 -18.27 26.84 4.42
C SER A 111 -18.74 25.58 5.16
N TYR A 112 -19.04 24.48 4.46
CA TYR A 112 -19.62 23.27 5.04
C TYR A 112 -18.61 22.51 5.93
N VAL A 113 -17.34 22.51 5.52
CA VAL A 113 -16.24 21.91 6.28
C VAL A 113 -16.06 22.63 7.62
N ILE A 114 -16.05 23.96 7.62
CA ILE A 114 -15.89 24.78 8.84
C ILE A 114 -17.09 24.58 9.79
N GLN A 115 -18.29 24.43 9.25
CA GLN A 115 -19.52 24.26 10.04
C GLN A 115 -19.58 22.89 10.74
N SER A 116 -19.11 21.82 10.11
CA SER A 116 -18.97 20.51 10.75
C SER A 116 -17.93 20.51 11.88
N PHE A 117 -16.79 21.20 11.71
CA PHE A 117 -15.82 21.37 12.79
C PHE A 117 -16.40 22.16 13.98
N TYR A 118 -17.20 23.19 13.72
CA TYR A 118 -17.86 23.98 14.75
C TYR A 118 -18.95 23.18 15.52
N TYR A 119 -19.71 22.35 14.81
CA TYR A 119 -20.68 21.42 15.42
C TYR A 119 -20.00 20.30 16.23
N ALA A 120 -18.87 19.78 15.76
CA ALA A 120 -18.09 18.78 16.50
C ALA A 120 -17.46 19.37 17.77
N ALA A 121 -16.91 20.59 17.69
CA ALA A 121 -16.37 21.30 18.85
C ALA A 121 -17.44 21.62 19.91
N SER A 122 -18.66 21.95 19.47
CA SER A 122 -19.78 22.25 20.37
C SER A 122 -20.28 21.00 21.13
N ASN A 123 -20.31 19.83 20.48
CA ASN A 123 -20.73 18.58 21.12
C ASN A 123 -19.73 18.04 22.15
N VAL A 124 -18.42 18.20 21.92
CA VAL A 124 -17.40 17.77 22.89
C VAL A 124 -17.43 18.64 24.15
N VAL A 125 -17.62 19.95 24.01
CA VAL A 125 -17.75 20.86 25.16
C VAL A 125 -19.04 20.60 25.94
N ALA A 126 -20.16 20.29 25.27
CA ALA A 126 -21.41 19.91 25.93
C ALA A 126 -21.30 18.58 26.70
N HIS A 127 -20.60 17.58 26.15
CA HIS A 127 -20.38 16.30 26.83
C HIS A 127 -19.47 16.46 28.05
N VAL A 128 -18.41 17.27 27.96
CA VAL A 128 -17.50 17.55 29.08
C VAL A 128 -18.19 18.39 30.18
N TRP A 129 -19.08 19.32 29.81
CA TRP A 129 -19.90 20.07 30.77
C TRP A 129 -20.89 19.15 31.49
N LEU A 130 -21.64 18.29 30.77
CA LEU A 130 -22.57 17.32 31.37
C LEU A 130 -21.87 16.34 32.33
N ILE A 131 -20.68 15.85 31.97
CA ILE A 131 -19.89 14.96 32.83
C ILE A 131 -19.47 15.69 34.12
N ASN A 132 -19.00 16.94 34.02
CA ASN A 132 -18.59 17.72 35.20
C ASN A 132 -19.77 18.14 36.09
N THR A 133 -20.95 18.42 35.53
CA THR A 133 -22.16 18.79 36.31
C THR A 133 -22.81 17.59 36.99
N LEU A 134 -22.78 16.40 36.37
CA LEU A 134 -23.35 15.17 36.94
C LEU A 134 -22.47 14.52 38.00
N ILE A 135 -21.14 14.72 37.96
CA ILE A 135 -20.22 14.20 38.98
C ILE A 135 -20.16 15.15 40.20
N GLY A 136 -20.38 16.46 40.03
CA GLY A 136 -20.32 17.44 41.11
C GLY A 136 -21.52 17.50 42.08
N SER A 137 -22.60 16.76 41.82
CA SER A 137 -23.87 16.88 42.58
C SER A 137 -24.17 15.73 43.56
N ARG A 138 -23.26 14.75 43.72
CA ARG A 138 -23.43 13.60 44.64
C ARG A 138 -22.51 13.59 45.87
N PHE A 139 -21.74 14.63 46.14
CA PHE A 139 -20.72 14.62 47.22
C PHE A 139 -20.92 15.68 48.35
N ILE A 140 -22.08 16.36 48.42
CA ILE A 140 -22.34 17.41 49.43
C ILE A 140 -23.54 17.09 50.36
N GLN A 141 -24.12 15.89 50.32
CA GLN A 141 -25.26 15.53 51.20
C GLN A 141 -24.94 14.58 52.38
N ASP A 142 -23.71 14.10 52.54
CA ASP A 142 -23.31 13.25 53.68
C ASP A 142 -22.54 14.02 54.78
N LEU A 143 -22.72 15.35 54.86
CA LEU A 143 -22.15 16.16 55.94
C LEU A 143 -23.18 17.14 56.52
N MET A 144 -24.28 16.61 57.05
CA MET A 144 -25.03 17.18 58.17
C MET A 144 -25.81 16.10 58.92
#